data_AF-A0A2I1EZT5-F1
#
_entry.id   AF-A0A2I1EZT5-F1
#
_cell.length_a   1.000
_cell.length_b   1.000
_cell.length_c   1.000
_cell.angle_alpha   90.00
_cell.angle_beta   90.00
_cell.angle_gamma   90.00
#
_symmetry.space_group_name_H-M   'P 1'
#
loop_
_entity.id
_entity.type
_entity.pdbx_description
1 polymer ?
#
loop_
_entity_poly.entity_id
_entity_poly.type
_entity_poly.pdbx_seq_one_letter_code
_entity_poly.pdbx_strand_id
1 'polypeptide(L)'
;MEGSSSQSESYSTNTSPGNLKNNNSLSYKTILYENMSKNRILHNLEEDGFITLDDKVEELLKNLTKSSYLYALKLLFENLQNEFSSQVLENSLEALVDTPFNHYSKESVARLELHLRTLVTALEQICFSPIVLSKELRDKIYNSLAKFAEIHHKTTLQKP
;
A
#
# COMPACT_ATOMS: atom_id res chain seq x y z
N MET A 1 -36.11 -65.28 12.74
CA MET A 1 -37.13 -64.25 12.87
C MET A 1 -36.43 -62.95 12.55
N GLU A 2 -36.93 -62.23 11.53
CA GLU A 2 -36.36 -61.04 10.88
C GLU A 2 -35.03 -61.27 10.14
N GLY A 3 -34.80 -60.79 8.93
CA GLY A 3 -35.54 -59.89 8.06
C GLY A 3 -34.65 -59.56 6.85
N SER A 4 -35.26 -59.48 5.68
CA SER A 4 -34.65 -59.52 4.35
C SER A 4 -33.90 -58.26 3.88
N SER A 5 -33.17 -58.45 2.78
CA SER A 5 -33.13 -57.61 1.57
C SER A 5 -32.13 -56.46 1.42
N SER A 6 -31.32 -56.64 0.36
CA SER A 6 -30.61 -55.71 -0.52
C SER A 6 -31.31 -54.39 -0.87
N GLN A 7 -30.53 -53.32 -1.04
CA GLN A 7 -30.54 -52.46 -2.24
C GLN A 7 -29.34 -51.50 -2.29
N SER A 8 -28.71 -51.42 -3.45
CA SER A 8 -27.80 -50.36 -3.87
C SER A 8 -28.57 -49.10 -4.24
N GLU A 9 -28.16 -47.92 -3.78
CA GLU A 9 -28.59 -46.66 -4.39
C GLU A 9 -27.57 -45.54 -4.16
N SER A 10 -27.19 -44.92 -5.27
CA SER A 10 -26.34 -43.75 -5.39
C SER A 10 -27.09 -42.46 -5.01
N TYR A 11 -26.45 -41.56 -4.28
CA TYR A 11 -26.84 -40.15 -4.29
C TYR A 11 -25.62 -39.24 -4.49
N SER A 12 -25.63 -38.58 -5.65
CA SER A 12 -24.90 -37.36 -5.92
C SER A 12 -25.56 -36.21 -5.15
N THR A 13 -24.81 -35.47 -4.35
CA THR A 13 -25.19 -34.11 -3.97
C THR A 13 -23.97 -33.20 -3.96
N ASN A 14 -24.00 -32.25 -4.89
CA ASN A 14 -23.10 -31.11 -4.98
C ASN A 14 -23.08 -30.35 -3.65
N THR A 15 -21.97 -30.36 -2.94
CA THR A 15 -21.76 -29.39 -1.86
C THR A 15 -21.30 -28.08 -2.50
N SER A 16 -22.26 -27.18 -2.65
CA SER A 16 -22.04 -25.74 -2.89
C SER A 16 -20.97 -25.21 -1.92
N PRO A 17 -19.97 -24.44 -2.37
CA PRO A 17 -19.12 -23.70 -1.45
C PRO A 17 -20.01 -22.63 -0.81
N GLY A 18 -20.49 -22.94 0.39
CA GLY A 18 -21.25 -22.01 1.22
C GLY A 18 -20.51 -20.69 1.29
N ASN A 19 -21.18 -19.62 0.85
CA ASN A 19 -20.75 -18.24 0.94
C ASN A 19 -20.11 -17.95 2.30
N LEU A 20 -18.77 -17.93 2.36
CA LEU A 20 -18.04 -17.26 3.42
C LEU A 20 -18.22 -15.76 3.18
N LYS A 21 -19.37 -15.23 3.60
CA LYS A 21 -19.71 -13.82 3.42
C LYS A 21 -18.77 -13.01 4.30
N ASN A 22 -17.77 -12.46 3.63
CA ASN A 22 -16.65 -11.69 4.09
C ASN A 22 -17.06 -10.42 4.85
N ASN A 23 -17.38 -10.58 6.12
CA ASN A 23 -17.66 -9.51 7.08
C ASN A 23 -16.38 -8.75 7.51
N ASN A 24 -15.20 -9.38 7.42
CA ASN A 24 -13.93 -8.71 7.69
C ASN A 24 -13.52 -7.70 6.61
N SER A 25 -13.81 -7.97 5.33
CA SER A 25 -13.53 -7.02 4.23
C SER A 25 -14.41 -5.80 4.31
N LEU A 26 -15.69 -5.96 4.67
CA LEU A 26 -16.57 -4.81 4.86
C LEU A 26 -16.08 -3.94 6.02
N SER A 27 -15.61 -4.56 7.11
CA SER A 27 -15.02 -3.86 8.26
C SER A 27 -13.73 -3.12 7.89
N TYR A 28 -12.80 -3.77 7.18
CA TYR A 28 -11.55 -3.14 6.74
C TYR A 28 -11.81 -2.01 5.75
N LYS A 29 -12.74 -2.21 4.80
CA LYS A 29 -13.18 -1.19 3.84
C LYS A 29 -13.72 0.04 4.57
N THR A 30 -14.60 -0.14 5.55
CA THR A 30 -15.17 0.99 6.32
C THR A 30 -14.10 1.75 7.11
N ILE A 31 -13.21 1.05 7.82
CA ILE A 31 -12.12 1.68 8.62
C ILE A 31 -11.19 2.50 7.71
N LEU A 32 -10.90 1.99 6.53
CA LEU A 32 -10.05 2.63 5.54
C LEU A 32 -10.69 3.90 4.96
N TYR A 33 -11.97 3.84 4.56
CA TYR A 33 -12.73 5.03 4.14
C TYR A 33 -12.82 6.07 5.27
N GLU A 34 -12.99 5.63 6.51
CA GLU A 34 -13.03 6.51 7.67
C GLU A 34 -11.67 7.15 7.97
N ASN A 35 -10.56 6.46 7.74
CA ASN A 35 -9.21 7.00 7.90
C ASN A 35 -8.81 7.93 6.75
N MET A 36 -9.25 7.64 5.53
CA MET A 36 -8.98 8.47 4.35
C MET A 36 -9.77 9.78 4.39
N SER A 37 -11.04 9.74 4.83
CA SER A 37 -11.86 10.94 5.06
C SER A 37 -11.37 11.83 6.21
N LYS A 38 -10.54 11.29 7.12
CA LYS A 38 -9.89 12.09 8.19
C LYS A 38 -8.66 12.84 7.72
N ASN A 39 -8.12 12.53 6.54
CA ASN A 39 -6.95 13.24 6.02
C ASN A 39 -7.39 14.53 5.33
N ARG A 40 -7.20 15.67 6.03
CA ARG A 40 -7.51 17.01 5.51
C ARG A 40 -6.83 17.31 4.18
N ILE A 41 -5.64 16.77 3.90
CA ILE A 41 -4.95 17.02 2.62
C ILE A 41 -5.71 16.35 1.48
N LEU A 42 -6.15 15.11 1.64
CA LEU A 42 -6.91 14.41 0.59
C LEU A 42 -8.24 15.12 0.31
N HIS A 43 -8.92 15.64 1.34
CA HIS A 43 -10.12 16.45 1.17
C HIS A 43 -9.85 17.77 0.44
N ASN A 44 -8.81 18.50 0.84
CA ASN A 44 -8.45 19.75 0.17
C ASN A 44 -8.12 19.52 -1.32
N LEU A 45 -7.47 18.41 -1.67
CA LEU A 45 -7.18 18.06 -3.07
C LEU A 45 -8.47 17.87 -3.88
N GLU A 46 -9.52 17.30 -3.29
CA GLU A 46 -10.82 17.18 -3.96
C GLU A 46 -11.47 18.56 -4.17
N GLU A 47 -11.40 19.45 -3.18
CA GLU A 47 -11.88 20.84 -3.29
C GLU A 47 -11.12 21.63 -4.38
N ASP A 48 -9.82 21.37 -4.53
CA ASP A 48 -8.95 21.96 -5.54
C ASP A 48 -9.15 21.34 -6.95
N GLY A 49 -10.03 20.34 -7.10
CA GLY A 49 -10.41 19.74 -8.37
C GLY A 49 -9.66 18.46 -8.76
N PHE A 50 -8.79 17.93 -7.89
CA PHE A 50 -8.12 16.64 -8.10
C PHE A 50 -9.04 15.50 -7.70
N ILE A 51 -9.94 15.12 -8.61
CA ILE A 51 -11.00 14.15 -8.35
C ILE A 51 -10.56 12.69 -8.52
N THR A 52 -9.57 12.41 -9.39
CA THR A 52 -9.10 11.04 -9.61
C THR A 52 -8.00 10.67 -8.61
N LEU A 53 -7.81 9.36 -8.42
CA LEU A 53 -6.73 8.85 -7.56
C LEU A 53 -5.35 9.19 -8.11
N ASP A 54 -5.19 9.07 -9.43
CA ASP A 54 -3.94 9.40 -10.14
C ASP A 54 -3.60 10.89 -9.99
N ASP A 55 -4.55 11.80 -10.19
CA ASP A 55 -4.35 13.24 -10.02
C ASP A 55 -3.88 13.59 -8.60
N LYS A 56 -4.51 12.98 -7.59
CA LYS A 56 -4.13 13.18 -6.18
C LYS A 56 -2.70 12.70 -5.92
N VAL A 57 -2.33 11.54 -6.45
CA VAL A 57 -0.97 11.02 -6.32
C VAL A 57 0.02 11.98 -6.97
N GLU A 58 -0.21 12.38 -8.22
CA GLU A 58 0.67 13.30 -8.94
C GLU A 58 0.87 14.63 -8.21
N GLU A 59 -0.20 15.20 -7.62
CA GLU A 59 -0.10 16.41 -6.81
C GLU A 59 0.72 16.18 -5.54
N LEU A 60 0.52 15.04 -4.85
CA LEU A 60 1.28 14.70 -3.65
C LEU A 60 2.77 14.48 -3.94
N LEU A 61 3.12 13.91 -5.10
CA LEU A 61 4.51 13.67 -5.50
C LEU A 61 5.32 14.97 -5.63
N LYS A 62 4.67 16.11 -5.91
CA LYS A 62 5.33 17.43 -6.01
C LYS A 62 5.97 17.87 -4.68
N ASN A 63 5.61 17.28 -3.54
CA ASN A 63 6.12 17.72 -2.24
C ASN A 63 6.35 16.61 -1.20
N LEU A 64 7.03 15.52 -1.60
CA LEU A 64 7.40 14.40 -0.71
C LEU A 64 8.35 14.77 0.44
N THR A 65 8.91 15.98 0.44
CA THR A 65 9.70 16.48 1.58
C THR A 65 8.82 16.68 2.81
N LYS A 66 7.54 17.03 2.63
CA LYS A 66 6.55 17.20 3.70
C LYS A 66 6.03 15.84 4.17
N SER A 67 6.22 15.53 5.45
CA SER A 67 5.71 14.30 6.06
C SER A 67 4.20 14.13 5.92
N SER A 68 3.44 15.22 5.88
CA SER A 68 1.98 15.17 5.73
C SER A 68 1.55 14.72 4.33
N TYR A 69 2.29 15.10 3.29
CA TYR A 69 2.06 14.64 1.91
C TYR A 69 2.45 13.18 1.77
N LEU A 70 3.61 12.80 2.33
CA LEU A 70 4.07 11.42 2.37
C LEU A 70 3.09 10.48 3.10
N TYR A 71 2.47 10.97 4.18
CA TYR A 71 1.43 10.26 4.91
C TYR A 71 0.12 10.15 4.11
N ALA A 72 -0.31 11.23 3.46
CA ALA A 72 -1.49 11.19 2.58
C ALA A 72 -1.29 10.19 1.42
N LEU A 73 -0.09 10.17 0.83
CA LEU A 73 0.29 9.22 -0.22
C LEU A 73 0.26 7.78 0.28
N LYS A 74 0.79 7.52 1.48
CA LYS A 74 0.69 6.20 2.12
C LYS A 74 -0.77 5.75 2.22
N LEU A 75 -1.67 6.61 2.67
CA LEU A 75 -3.08 6.25 2.83
C LEU A 75 -3.74 5.87 1.50
N LEU A 76 -3.39 6.55 0.40
CA LEU A 76 -3.89 6.20 -0.93
C LEU A 76 -3.43 4.80 -1.36
N PHE A 77 -2.15 4.46 -1.14
CA PHE A 77 -1.59 3.16 -1.53
C PHE A 77 -1.93 2.03 -0.56
N GLU A 78 -2.17 2.31 0.72
CA GLU A 78 -2.59 1.29 1.70
C GLU A 78 -3.98 0.71 1.36
N ASN A 79 -4.78 1.44 0.58
CA ASN A 79 -6.04 0.93 0.07
C ASN A 79 -5.86 0.09 -1.20
N LEU A 80 -5.76 -1.23 -1.04
CA LEU A 80 -5.69 -2.18 -2.16
C LEU A 80 -6.92 -2.22 -3.08
N GLN A 81 -8.02 -1.53 -2.74
CA GLN A 81 -9.17 -1.34 -3.64
C GLN A 81 -9.00 -0.13 -4.57
N ASN A 82 -8.03 0.75 -4.29
CA ASN A 82 -7.71 1.85 -5.16
C ASN A 82 -6.95 1.31 -6.37
N GLU A 83 -7.46 1.61 -7.55
CA GLU A 83 -6.80 1.30 -8.81
C GLU A 83 -6.04 2.54 -9.29
N PHE A 84 -4.77 2.35 -9.62
CA PHE A 84 -3.87 3.39 -10.12
C PHE A 84 -3.36 2.97 -11.50
N SER A 85 -3.07 3.94 -12.36
CA SER A 85 -2.37 3.63 -13.60
C SER A 85 -0.95 3.15 -13.34
N SER A 86 -0.44 2.31 -14.26
CA SER A 86 0.93 1.81 -14.18
C SER A 86 1.95 2.94 -14.15
N GLN A 87 1.72 4.00 -14.94
CA GLN A 87 2.61 5.15 -15.00
C GLN A 87 2.68 5.88 -13.66
N VAL A 88 1.54 6.06 -12.98
CA VAL A 88 1.50 6.72 -11.68
C VAL A 88 2.22 5.90 -10.62
N LEU A 89 2.05 4.58 -10.62
CA LEU A 89 2.77 3.70 -9.69
C LEU A 89 4.29 3.72 -9.94
N GLU A 90 4.73 3.66 -11.19
CA GLU A 90 6.14 3.77 -11.56
C GLU A 90 6.74 5.12 -11.16
N ASN A 91 6.07 6.22 -11.52
CA ASN A 91 6.50 7.58 -11.15
C ASN A 91 6.57 7.75 -9.63
N SER A 92 5.63 7.15 -8.90
CA SER A 92 5.60 7.19 -7.44
C SER A 92 6.79 6.46 -6.83
N LEU A 93 7.09 5.26 -7.33
CA LEU A 93 8.28 4.52 -6.90
C LEU A 93 9.56 5.30 -7.20
N GLU A 94 9.68 5.85 -8.40
CA GLU A 94 10.86 6.65 -8.79
C GLU A 94 11.05 7.87 -7.87
N ALA A 95 9.99 8.63 -7.65
CA ALA A 95 10.02 9.79 -6.74
C ALA A 95 10.36 9.38 -5.30
N LEU A 96 9.84 8.25 -4.81
CA LEU A 96 10.16 7.75 -3.47
C LEU A 96 11.62 7.30 -3.37
N VAL A 97 12.16 6.58 -4.36
CA VAL A 97 13.57 6.13 -4.29
C VAL A 97 14.57 7.27 -4.45
N ASP A 98 14.21 8.30 -5.21
CA ASP A 98 15.06 9.47 -5.48
C ASP A 98 14.97 10.55 -4.39
N THR A 99 14.00 10.46 -3.47
CA THR A 99 13.88 11.40 -2.35
C THR A 99 15.10 11.32 -1.42
N PRO A 100 15.89 12.41 -1.27
CA PRO A 100 17.10 12.38 -0.47
C PRO A 100 16.83 12.39 1.04
N PHE A 101 17.74 11.76 1.80
CA PHE A 101 17.75 11.75 3.26
C PHE A 101 19.09 12.28 3.78
N ASN A 102 19.17 13.61 3.93
CA ASN A 102 20.44 14.29 4.24
C ASN A 102 20.57 14.78 5.69
N HIS A 103 19.54 14.63 6.52
CA HIS A 103 19.51 15.17 7.90
C HIS A 103 19.25 14.07 8.93
N TYR A 104 20.00 14.12 10.03
CA TYR A 104 19.99 13.14 11.12
C TYR A 104 19.51 13.80 12.42
N SER A 105 18.20 13.73 12.66
CA SER A 105 17.53 14.13 13.91
C SER A 105 16.51 13.07 14.32
N LYS A 106 15.94 13.13 15.53
CA LYS A 106 14.86 12.20 15.92
C LYS A 106 13.65 12.27 14.98
N GLU A 107 13.32 13.47 14.49
CA GLU A 107 12.29 13.69 13.47
C GLU A 107 12.67 13.04 12.13
N SER A 108 13.96 12.99 11.80
CA SER A 108 14.44 12.30 10.59
C SER A 108 14.20 10.79 10.63
N VAL A 109 14.27 10.14 11.81
CA VAL A 109 14.01 8.70 11.95
C VAL A 109 12.54 8.40 11.71
N ALA A 110 11.63 9.17 12.32
CA ALA A 110 10.19 9.01 12.12
C ALA A 110 9.80 9.26 10.64
N ARG A 111 10.40 10.28 10.01
CA ARG A 111 10.19 10.56 8.58
C ARG A 111 10.73 9.42 7.70
N LEU A 112 11.91 8.90 8.01
CA LEU A 112 12.54 7.80 7.28
C LEU A 112 11.69 6.51 7.37
N GLU A 113 11.18 6.20 8.57
CA GLU A 113 10.27 5.07 8.79
C GLU A 113 8.95 5.24 8.00
N LEU A 114 8.36 6.46 8.02
CA LEU A 114 7.18 6.76 7.24
C LEU A 114 7.43 6.56 5.73
N HIS A 115 8.58 7.03 5.24
CA HIS A 115 8.95 6.89 3.83
C HIS A 115 9.08 5.45 3.38
N LEU A 116 9.71 4.60 4.20
CA LEU A 116 9.73 3.17 3.92
C LEU A 116 8.34 2.56 3.89
N ARG A 117 7.47 2.91 4.84
CA ARG A 117 6.09 2.40 4.81
C ARG A 117 5.38 2.81 3.54
N THR A 118 5.55 4.05 3.08
CA THR A 118 4.99 4.51 1.81
C THR A 118 5.55 3.73 0.62
N LEU A 119 6.88 3.52 0.58
CA LEU A 119 7.52 2.70 -0.47
C LEU A 119 7.00 1.26 -0.49
N VAL A 120 6.86 0.64 0.68
CA VAL A 120 6.32 -0.73 0.81
C VAL A 120 4.88 -0.78 0.33
N THR A 121 4.00 0.15 0.74
CA THR A 121 2.61 0.16 0.28
C THR A 121 2.49 0.39 -1.23
N ALA A 122 3.38 1.19 -1.84
CA ALA A 122 3.42 1.36 -3.29
C ALA A 122 3.86 0.07 -4.01
N LEU A 123 4.85 -0.64 -3.47
CA LEU A 123 5.27 -1.95 -4.00
C LEU A 123 4.18 -3.00 -3.85
N GLU A 124 3.42 -2.99 -2.75
CA GLU A 124 2.28 -3.88 -2.55
C GLU A 124 1.22 -3.66 -3.64
N GLN A 125 0.86 -2.41 -3.96
CA GLN A 125 -0.05 -2.09 -5.07
C GLN A 125 0.40 -2.71 -6.40
N ILE A 126 1.70 -2.68 -6.67
CA ILE A 126 2.27 -3.30 -7.88
C ILE A 126 2.16 -4.83 -7.82
N CYS A 127 2.37 -5.45 -6.67
CA CYS A 127 2.20 -6.90 -6.53
C CYS A 127 0.77 -7.39 -6.82
N PHE A 128 -0.23 -6.52 -6.63
CA PHE A 128 -1.64 -6.81 -6.94
C PHE A 128 -2.07 -6.29 -8.31
N SER A 129 -1.14 -5.72 -9.09
CA SER A 129 -1.37 -5.16 -10.42
C SER A 129 -0.57 -5.93 -11.47
N PRO A 130 -0.99 -6.00 -12.75
CA PRO A 130 -0.24 -6.69 -13.81
C PRO A 130 1.06 -5.97 -14.24
N ILE A 131 1.61 -5.08 -13.41
CA ILE A 131 2.76 -4.21 -13.74
C ILE A 131 4.06 -4.99 -13.58
N VAL A 132 4.94 -4.87 -14.57
CA VAL A 132 6.30 -5.43 -14.53
C VAL A 132 7.30 -4.29 -14.44
N LEU A 133 7.94 -4.16 -13.27
CA LEU A 133 8.96 -3.13 -13.05
C LEU A 133 10.16 -3.35 -13.96
N SER A 134 10.69 -2.26 -14.53
CA SER A 134 11.93 -2.29 -15.30
C SER A 134 13.12 -2.73 -14.42
N LYS A 135 14.16 -3.29 -15.05
CA LYS A 135 15.39 -3.67 -14.32
C LYS A 135 15.99 -2.45 -13.59
N GLU A 136 16.05 -1.32 -14.29
CA GLU A 136 16.60 -0.09 -13.76
C GLU A 136 15.87 0.38 -12.49
N LEU A 137 14.53 0.38 -12.52
CA LEU A 137 13.73 0.79 -11.36
C LEU A 137 13.92 -0.16 -10.17
N ARG A 138 13.99 -1.47 -10.43
CA ARG A 138 14.32 -2.46 -9.37
C ARG A 138 15.68 -2.21 -8.76
N ASP A 139 16.70 -1.94 -9.57
CA ASP A 139 18.05 -1.64 -9.09
C ASP A 139 18.06 -0.36 -8.23
N LYS A 140 17.31 0.69 -8.63
CA LYS A 140 17.14 1.92 -7.83
C LYS A 140 16.48 1.62 -6.48
N ILE A 141 15.42 0.80 -6.44
CA ILE A 141 14.75 0.39 -5.21
C ILE A 141 15.72 -0.31 -4.25
N TYR A 142 16.48 -1.29 -4.74
CA TYR A 142 17.44 -2.02 -3.90
C TYR A 142 18.54 -1.12 -3.35
N ASN A 143 19.06 -0.19 -4.18
CA ASN A 143 20.04 0.79 -3.73
C ASN A 143 19.46 1.75 -2.67
N SER A 144 18.19 2.15 -2.81
CA SER A 144 17.50 2.98 -1.82
C SER A 144 17.33 2.25 -0.49
N LEU A 145 16.93 0.97 -0.51
CA LEU A 145 16.81 0.14 0.68
C LEU A 145 18.17 -0.05 1.40
N ALA A 146 19.26 -0.22 0.64
CA ALA A 146 20.60 -0.30 1.21
C ALA A 146 20.99 1.00 1.94
N LYS A 147 20.73 2.17 1.33
CA LYS A 147 20.95 3.48 1.95
C LYS A 147 20.11 3.66 3.22
N PHE A 148 18.85 3.22 3.21
CA PHE A 148 18.00 3.25 4.39
C PHE A 148 18.64 2.46 5.54
N ALA A 149 19.10 1.24 5.28
CA ALA A 149 19.70 0.37 6.30
C ALA A 149 20.94 1.04 6.92
N GLU A 150 21.75 1.71 6.11
CA GLU A 150 22.90 2.48 6.57
C GLU A 150 22.50 3.66 7.48
N ILE A 151 21.49 4.44 7.08
CA ILE A 151 20.98 5.58 7.88
C ILE A 151 20.41 5.11 9.22
N HIS A 152 19.60 4.05 9.20
CA HIS A 152 19.02 3.46 10.40
C HIS A 152 20.12 2.96 11.36
N HIS A 153 21.16 2.32 10.83
CA HIS A 153 22.30 1.85 11.63
C HIS A 153 23.04 3.02 12.32
N LYS A 154 23.36 4.09 11.57
CA LYS A 154 24.06 5.28 12.11
C LYS A 154 23.28 5.97 13.22
N THR A 155 21.97 6.13 13.04
CA THR A 155 21.08 6.77 14.03
C THR A 155 20.85 5.94 15.28
N THR A 156 20.88 4.60 15.18
CA THR A 156 20.70 3.71 16.33
C THR A 156 21.97 3.55 17.17
N LEU A 157 23.15 3.63 16.55
CA LEU A 157 24.44 3.50 17.23
C LEU A 157 24.97 4.78 17.88
N GLN A 158 24.50 5.95 17.44
CA GLN A 158 24.70 7.20 18.19
C GLN A 158 23.82 7.20 19.45
N LYS A 159 24.19 6.41 20.45
CA LYS A 159 23.69 6.62 21.81
C LYS A 159 24.40 7.84 22.42
N PRO A 160 23.67 8.73 23.14
CA PRO A 160 24.27 9.79 23.93
C PRO A 160 25.13 9.23 25.08
#